data_AF-A0A6C7E1M3-F1
#
_entry.id   AF-A0A6C7E1M3-F1
#
_cell.length_a   1.000
_cell.length_b   1.000
_cell.length_c   1.000
_cell.angle_alpha   90.00
_cell.angle_beta   90.00
_cell.angle_gamma   90.00
#
_symmetry.space_group_name_H-M   'P 1'
#
loop_
_entity.id
_entity.type
_entity.pdbx_description
1 polymer ?
#
loop_
_entity_poly.entity_id
_entity_poly.type
_entity_poly.pdbx_seq_one_letter_code
_entity_poly.pdbx_strand_id
1 'polypeptide(L)'
;MRRVNQFDAVGVWRGDGAISASHDEPGDTIMLATRTTRARWAALGAAVAITAGAGGLTFVSAADGDGGSTFVPITPCRIGDSRSAPNNVGPYEGPIGPAAEYTYDGRGTSGECELPDDATALSVNLTSAAASARSFYTAYPTGETRPLAAHLVPGAGTPVTENGVQVALSDDGKFTVYNNAGTSHVIIDVLGVFVPSSGGGVAGPAGPAGPAGPAGPEKELFSPDGDGDGFGGIYVNAGQIQLAVTAPSGFGPIGDCDDFDPAINPDGTEVLDTYQDEDCDGFQLQTLYTDGDGDYWGVGAGTPTEVDTNTGPPAGLTSNFGDCDDADPSINPNAFDVPGDGIDQNCDSYNEPLSDGDGDLENLGLDHYFGSQCNDGVDNDGDGNVDYDFGFGGGDGECDSEFDAFEGDCDDGDPTVNSAATETAGDFVDQNCNGDDDT
;
A
#
# COMPACT_ATOMS: atom_id res chain seq x y z
N MET A 1 3.75 -29.99 -12.40
CA MET A 1 4.52 -29.53 -11.22
C MET A 1 4.55 -28.02 -11.24
N ARG A 2 3.67 -27.40 -10.44
CA ARG A 2 3.59 -25.96 -10.22
C ARG A 2 4.82 -25.49 -9.44
N ARG A 3 5.41 -24.35 -9.82
CA ARG A 3 6.04 -23.43 -8.87
C ARG A 3 5.58 -22.02 -9.20
N VAL A 4 4.70 -21.55 -8.33
CA VAL A 4 4.27 -20.16 -8.15
C VAL A 4 5.45 -19.44 -7.50
N ASN A 5 5.94 -18.36 -8.10
CA ASN A 5 6.83 -17.42 -7.41
C ASN A 5 5.98 -16.25 -6.93
N GLN A 6 5.95 -16.14 -5.62
CA GLN A 6 5.33 -15.12 -4.80
C GLN A 6 5.98 -13.76 -5.10
N PHE A 7 5.17 -12.78 -5.48
CA PHE A 7 5.54 -11.37 -5.52
C PHE A 7 5.49 -10.84 -4.08
N ASP A 8 6.64 -10.42 -3.55
CA ASP A 8 6.70 -9.58 -2.36
C ASP A 8 6.50 -8.13 -2.81
N ALA A 9 5.31 -7.59 -2.51
CA ALA A 9 5.00 -6.18 -2.67
C ALA A 9 5.89 -5.34 -1.74
N VAL A 10 6.68 -4.43 -2.32
CA VAL A 10 7.41 -3.41 -1.57
C VAL A 10 6.44 -2.29 -1.25
N GLY A 11 6.03 -2.21 0.03
CA GLY A 11 5.15 -1.16 0.54
C GLY A 11 5.76 0.23 0.36
N VAL A 12 4.99 1.09 -0.30
CA VAL A 12 5.19 2.54 -0.38
C VAL A 12 4.91 3.14 1.00
N TRP A 13 5.92 3.74 1.63
CA TRP A 13 5.75 4.55 2.83
C TRP A 13 5.40 5.98 2.42
N ARG A 14 4.13 6.37 2.57
CA ARG A 14 3.71 7.77 2.73
C ARG A 14 2.94 7.91 4.03
N GLY A 15 3.19 8.99 4.77
CA GLY A 15 2.23 9.55 5.72
C GLY A 15 2.78 9.92 7.09
N ASP A 16 3.06 11.21 7.28
CA ASP A 16 2.77 11.88 8.55
C ASP A 16 1.25 12.02 8.67
N GLY A 17 0.67 11.56 9.78
CA GLY A 17 -0.76 11.70 10.05
C GLY A 17 -1.19 10.95 11.29
N ALA A 18 -1.35 11.67 12.40
CA ALA A 18 -1.91 11.15 13.64
C ALA A 18 -3.37 10.70 13.44
N ILE A 19 -3.68 9.46 13.85
CA ILE A 19 -5.05 8.98 14.05
C ILE A 19 -5.16 8.28 15.41
N SER A 20 -6.12 8.76 16.18
CA SER A 20 -6.61 8.24 17.45
C SER A 20 -7.80 7.33 17.20
N ALA A 21 -7.81 6.13 17.80
CA ALA A 21 -8.97 5.29 18.14
C ALA A 21 -8.43 3.99 18.76
N SER A 22 -8.57 3.72 20.06
CA SER A 22 -9.73 3.13 20.76
C SER A 22 -9.96 1.64 20.48
N HIS A 23 -9.81 0.84 21.55
CA HIS A 23 -10.49 -0.44 21.88
C HIS A 23 -10.47 -1.59 20.85
N ASP A 24 -9.85 -2.73 21.19
CA ASP A 24 -10.52 -3.84 21.91
C ASP A 24 -9.49 -4.90 22.34
N GLU A 25 -9.69 -5.47 23.53
CA GLU A 25 -8.95 -6.65 24.04
C GLU A 25 -9.65 -7.94 23.58
N PRO A 26 -8.99 -9.11 23.63
CA PRO A 26 -9.32 -9.98 24.77
C PRO A 26 -8.13 -10.82 25.31
N GLY A 27 -7.96 -10.76 26.63
CA GLY A 27 -8.07 -11.95 27.48
C GLY A 27 -6.77 -12.62 27.91
N ASP A 28 -6.34 -12.35 29.14
CA ASP A 28 -6.23 -13.44 30.12
C ASP A 28 -6.33 -12.94 31.56
N THR A 29 -7.35 -13.41 32.28
CA THR A 29 -7.59 -13.14 33.70
C THR A 29 -7.10 -14.31 34.55
N ILE A 30 -6.17 -14.05 35.47
CA ILE A 30 -6.04 -14.83 36.70
C ILE A 30 -6.13 -13.88 37.90
N MET A 31 -7.29 -13.92 38.56
CA MET A 31 -7.55 -13.31 39.86
C MET A 31 -7.03 -14.21 40.98
N LEU A 32 -6.23 -13.68 41.92
CA LEU A 32 -6.26 -14.14 43.32
C LEU A 32 -5.89 -13.03 44.32
N ALA A 33 -6.94 -12.35 44.79
CA ALA A 33 -7.25 -11.95 46.17
C ALA A 33 -6.20 -11.37 47.14
N THR A 34 -6.60 -10.21 47.71
CA THR A 34 -6.39 -9.69 49.09
C THR A 34 -5.01 -9.13 49.44
N ARG A 35 -4.82 -7.99 50.12
CA ARG A 35 -5.62 -7.35 51.19
C ARG A 35 -5.24 -5.86 51.34
N THR A 36 -6.22 -5.07 51.76
CA THR A 36 -6.15 -3.66 52.18
C THR A 36 -5.24 -3.37 53.38
N THR A 37 -4.61 -2.18 53.40
CA THR A 37 -4.60 -1.28 54.58
C THR A 37 -4.47 0.19 54.16
N ARG A 38 -5.35 1.03 54.72
CA ARG A 38 -5.47 2.49 54.55
C ARG A 38 -4.64 3.24 55.59
N ALA A 39 -4.24 4.48 55.28
CA ALA A 39 -4.38 5.71 56.12
C ALA A 39 -3.59 6.85 55.41
N ARG A 40 -4.20 7.87 54.79
CA ARG A 40 -4.89 9.09 55.27
C ARG A 40 -4.07 10.00 56.23
N TRP A 41 -4.23 11.32 55.97
CA TRP A 41 -3.86 12.54 56.72
C TRP A 41 -2.48 13.14 56.38
N ALA A 42 -2.28 14.46 56.26
CA ALA A 42 -3.10 15.65 56.02
C ALA A 42 -2.13 16.83 55.78
N ALA A 43 -2.59 17.86 55.07
CA ALA A 43 -1.89 19.13 54.91
C ALA A 43 -1.89 19.95 56.21
N LEU A 44 -0.84 20.76 56.42
CA LEU A 44 -0.84 22.18 56.84
C LEU A 44 0.51 22.54 57.50
N GLY A 45 1.02 23.74 57.18
CA GLY A 45 1.92 24.47 58.08
C GLY A 45 3.10 25.16 57.40
N ALA A 46 2.93 26.44 57.05
CA ALA A 46 4.05 27.35 56.86
C ALA A 46 4.70 27.66 58.23
N ALA A 47 6.03 27.79 58.25
CA ALA A 47 6.75 28.45 59.34
C ALA A 47 7.88 29.32 58.77
N VAL A 48 7.69 30.63 58.89
CA VAL A 48 8.74 31.64 58.76
C VAL A 48 9.57 31.62 60.04
N ALA A 49 10.89 31.56 59.92
CA ALA A 49 11.80 31.89 61.02
C ALA A 49 12.96 32.73 60.48
N ILE A 50 12.94 34.02 60.84
CA ILE A 50 14.12 34.90 60.77
C ILE A 50 14.84 34.78 62.11
N THR A 51 16.09 34.35 62.09
CA THR A 51 17.06 34.61 63.16
C THR A 51 18.42 34.89 62.54
N ALA A 52 18.88 36.13 62.68
CA ALA A 52 20.26 36.53 62.50
C ALA A 52 21.10 36.01 63.68
N GLY A 53 22.23 35.37 63.39
CA GLY A 53 23.17 34.87 64.38
C GLY A 53 24.53 34.63 63.73
N ALA A 54 25.50 35.46 64.09
CA ALA A 54 26.86 35.55 63.59
C ALA A 54 27.66 34.24 63.47
N GLY A 55 28.52 34.16 62.46
CA GLY A 55 29.78 33.42 62.53
C GLY A 55 29.95 32.26 61.54
N GLY A 56 30.22 32.59 60.28
CA GLY A 56 30.64 31.62 59.26
C GLY A 56 30.30 32.12 57.86
N LEU A 57 31.14 32.98 57.28
CA LEU A 57 31.06 33.30 55.86
C LEU A 57 31.48 32.05 55.08
N THR A 58 30.55 31.14 54.83
CA THR A 58 30.65 30.29 53.65
C THR A 58 30.41 31.20 52.46
N PHE A 59 31.48 31.59 51.77
CA PHE A 59 31.31 32.05 50.40
C PHE A 59 30.76 30.84 49.65
N VAL A 60 29.45 30.81 49.44
CA VAL A 60 28.93 30.12 48.27
C VAL A 60 29.55 30.92 47.13
N SER A 61 30.65 30.41 46.56
CA SER A 61 30.97 30.81 45.20
C SER A 61 29.72 30.40 44.43
N ALA A 62 28.99 31.37 43.89
CA ALA A 62 28.24 31.09 42.69
C ALA A 62 29.22 30.35 41.78
N ALA A 63 28.83 29.19 41.24
CA ALA A 63 29.55 28.64 40.11
C ALA A 63 29.67 29.83 39.13
N ASP A 64 30.90 30.22 38.79
CA ASP A 64 31.10 31.20 37.72
C ASP A 64 30.30 30.66 36.55
N GLY A 65 29.19 31.33 36.24
CA GLY A 65 28.46 31.06 35.01
C GLY A 65 29.47 31.32 33.92
N ASP A 66 29.78 30.28 33.14
CA ASP A 66 30.77 30.29 32.05
C ASP A 66 30.70 31.64 31.33
N GLY A 67 31.71 32.48 31.57
CA GLY A 67 31.75 33.82 31.04
C GLY A 67 31.74 33.70 29.52
N GLY A 68 30.75 34.30 28.86
CA GLY A 68 30.62 34.17 27.40
C GLY A 68 31.95 34.47 26.71
N SER A 69 32.28 33.74 25.65
CA SER A 69 33.54 33.99 24.93
C SER A 69 33.36 35.10 23.88
N THR A 70 34.40 35.92 23.67
CA THR A 70 34.45 36.93 22.62
C THR A 70 35.30 36.44 21.45
N PHE A 71 34.79 36.61 20.23
CA PHE A 71 35.55 36.34 19.02
C PHE A 71 36.61 37.41 18.79
N VAL A 72 37.85 36.99 18.59
CA VAL A 72 38.99 37.83 18.26
C VAL A 72 39.53 37.36 16.91
N PRO A 73 39.40 38.16 15.82
CA PRO A 73 40.04 37.83 14.56
C PRO A 73 41.56 37.89 14.72
N ILE A 74 42.27 36.95 14.09
CA ILE A 74 43.73 36.93 14.07
C ILE A 74 44.23 37.08 12.62
N THR A 75 45.53 37.32 12.44
CA THR A 75 46.14 37.09 11.13
C THR A 75 46.03 35.59 10.82
N PRO A 76 45.39 35.20 9.71
CA PRO A 76 45.20 33.78 9.43
C PRO A 76 46.52 33.01 9.39
N CYS A 77 46.53 31.84 10.00
CA CYS A 77 47.72 31.00 10.14
C CYS A 77 47.33 29.52 10.02
N ARG A 78 48.27 28.66 9.64
CA ARG A 78 48.01 27.24 9.46
C ARG A 78 48.40 26.44 10.71
N ILE A 79 47.46 25.70 11.27
CA ILE A 79 47.71 24.84 12.44
C ILE A 79 48.04 23.40 12.04
N GLY A 80 47.61 22.98 10.85
CA GLY A 80 47.86 21.64 10.33
C GLY A 80 47.79 21.56 8.81
N ASP A 81 48.73 20.85 8.22
CA ASP A 81 48.73 20.43 6.81
C ASP A 81 49.32 19.02 6.73
N SER A 82 48.46 18.03 6.56
CA SER A 82 48.88 16.62 6.52
C SER A 82 49.49 16.19 5.18
N ARG A 83 49.63 17.11 4.21
CA ARG A 83 50.33 16.80 2.95
C ARG A 83 51.82 16.64 3.22
N SER A 84 52.50 15.93 2.33
CA SER A 84 53.95 15.74 2.43
C SER A 84 54.72 17.05 2.28
N ALA A 85 55.96 17.06 2.78
CA ALA A 85 56.88 18.17 2.61
C ALA A 85 57.00 18.61 1.12
N PRO A 86 57.16 19.91 0.84
CA PRO A 86 57.45 20.99 1.78
C PRO A 86 56.22 21.64 2.43
N ASN A 87 55.00 21.17 2.13
CA ASN A 87 53.77 21.82 2.58
C ASN A 87 53.31 21.37 3.98
N ASN A 88 54.00 20.39 4.58
CA ASN A 88 53.60 19.81 5.86
C ASN A 88 53.70 20.83 7.00
N VAL A 89 52.63 20.94 7.79
CA VAL A 89 52.54 21.80 8.97
C VAL A 89 51.88 21.02 10.10
N GLY A 90 52.37 21.20 11.32
CA GLY A 90 51.80 20.56 12.51
C GLY A 90 52.23 19.10 12.68
N PRO A 91 51.51 18.32 13.52
CA PRO A 91 52.03 17.06 14.04
C PRO A 91 51.85 15.84 13.12
N TYR A 92 51.10 15.95 12.02
CA TYR A 92 50.75 14.82 11.17
C TYR A 92 51.33 14.97 9.77
N GLU A 93 51.97 13.91 9.28
CA GLU A 93 52.38 13.76 7.89
C GLU A 93 51.69 12.53 7.29
N GLY A 94 50.93 12.72 6.20
CA GLY A 94 50.16 11.68 5.53
C GLY A 94 48.64 11.79 5.76
N PRO A 95 47.83 11.24 4.84
CA PRO A 95 46.39 11.40 4.87
C PRO A 95 45.77 10.73 6.10
N ILE A 96 44.72 11.35 6.66
CA ILE A 96 43.91 10.73 7.71
C ILE A 96 43.19 9.51 7.12
N GLY A 97 43.27 8.37 7.80
CA GLY A 97 42.68 7.10 7.37
C GLY A 97 41.18 6.97 7.67
N PRO A 98 40.55 5.84 7.30
CA PRO A 98 39.16 5.57 7.63
C PRO A 98 39.00 5.33 9.13
N ALA A 99 37.92 5.86 9.69
CA ALA A 99 37.64 5.87 11.12
C ALA A 99 38.81 6.38 12.00
N ALA A 100 39.66 7.24 11.45
CA ALA A 100 40.84 7.76 12.14
C ALA A 100 40.61 9.19 12.63
N GLU A 101 41.45 9.61 13.59
CA GLU A 101 41.35 10.90 14.28
C GLU A 101 42.71 11.59 14.32
N TYR A 102 42.75 12.87 13.95
CA TYR A 102 43.91 13.75 14.08
C TYR A 102 43.59 14.86 15.11
N THR A 103 44.49 15.07 16.06
CA THR A 103 44.33 16.00 17.18
C THR A 103 45.31 17.16 17.09
N TYR A 104 44.82 18.37 17.29
CA TYR A 104 45.58 19.60 17.17
C TYR A 104 45.51 20.42 18.46
N ASP A 105 46.63 21.05 18.81
CA ASP A 105 46.71 22.02 19.90
C ASP A 105 46.11 23.36 19.44
N GLY A 106 45.03 23.82 20.06
CA GLY A 106 44.36 25.08 19.74
C GLY A 106 44.79 26.27 20.60
N ARG A 107 45.85 26.11 21.39
CA ARG A 107 46.44 27.13 22.27
C ARG A 107 47.95 27.14 22.10
N GLY A 108 48.58 28.25 22.49
CA GLY A 108 50.02 28.44 22.41
C GLY A 108 50.55 28.34 20.99
N THR A 109 51.83 27.95 20.86
CA THR A 109 52.47 27.74 19.56
C THR A 109 52.00 26.41 18.96
N SER A 110 51.33 26.47 17.82
CA SER A 110 50.78 25.29 17.13
C SER A 110 50.84 25.45 15.62
N GLY A 111 51.59 24.56 14.94
CA GLY A 111 51.89 24.73 13.52
C GLY A 111 52.62 26.07 13.27
N GLU A 112 52.02 26.92 12.45
CA GLU A 112 52.49 28.27 12.14
C GLU A 112 51.75 29.35 12.95
N CYS A 113 50.93 28.95 13.92
CA CYS A 113 50.10 29.84 14.73
C CYS A 113 50.71 30.10 16.12
N GLU A 114 50.53 31.32 16.61
CA GLU A 114 50.67 31.68 18.03
C GLU A 114 49.28 32.05 18.57
N LEU A 115 48.66 31.12 19.30
CA LEU A 115 47.28 31.23 19.79
C LEU A 115 47.25 31.58 21.28
N PRO A 116 46.26 32.35 21.76
CA PRO A 116 46.14 32.65 23.19
C PRO A 116 46.02 31.40 24.07
N ASP A 117 46.72 31.39 25.21
CA ASP A 117 46.69 30.27 26.17
C ASP A 117 45.34 30.10 26.87
N ASP A 118 44.46 31.10 26.79
CA ASP A 118 43.11 31.08 27.35
C ASP A 118 42.04 30.85 26.28
N ALA A 119 42.40 30.55 25.03
CA ALA A 119 41.40 30.33 23.97
C ALA A 119 40.44 29.19 24.34
N THR A 120 39.14 29.40 24.15
CA THR A 120 38.07 28.44 24.46
C THR A 120 37.55 27.73 23.21
N ALA A 121 37.67 28.35 22.04
CA ALA A 121 37.29 27.79 20.75
C ALA A 121 38.08 28.44 19.61
N LEU A 122 38.09 27.80 18.44
CA LEU A 122 38.67 28.32 17.21
C LEU A 122 37.62 28.45 16.12
N SER A 123 37.75 29.47 15.28
CA SER A 123 37.12 29.54 13.96
C SER A 123 38.18 29.19 12.92
N VAL A 124 37.96 28.10 12.18
CA VAL A 124 38.92 27.55 11.23
C VAL A 124 38.29 27.35 9.85
N ASN A 125 39.10 27.36 8.80
CA ASN A 125 38.77 26.72 7.53
C ASN A 125 39.28 25.28 7.59
N LEU A 126 38.37 24.30 7.51
CA LEU A 126 38.70 22.88 7.45
C LEU A 126 38.65 22.42 6.00
N THR A 127 39.79 21.96 5.48
CA THR A 127 39.95 21.62 4.07
C THR A 127 40.35 20.14 3.91
N SER A 128 39.67 19.46 3.00
CA SER A 128 39.94 18.10 2.55
C SER A 128 40.55 18.13 1.15
N ALA A 129 41.71 17.49 0.98
CA ALA A 129 42.36 17.32 -0.31
C ALA A 129 42.57 15.83 -0.64
N ALA A 130 42.45 15.50 -1.92
CA ALA A 130 42.68 14.16 -2.48
C ALA A 130 41.94 13.04 -1.73
N ALA A 131 40.64 13.23 -1.49
CA ALA A 131 39.82 12.19 -0.87
C ALA A 131 39.69 10.95 -1.80
N SER A 132 39.88 9.76 -1.24
CA SER A 132 39.82 8.49 -2.00
C SER A 132 38.44 7.83 -2.00
N ALA A 133 37.54 8.27 -1.12
CA ALA A 133 36.14 7.83 -1.04
C ALA A 133 35.25 8.97 -0.55
N ARG A 134 33.93 8.83 -0.72
CA ARG A 134 32.98 9.72 -0.06
C ARG A 134 33.05 9.51 1.45
N SER A 135 33.20 10.59 2.21
CA SER A 135 33.37 10.56 3.66
C SER A 135 32.64 11.74 4.33
N PHE A 136 32.75 11.83 5.65
CA PHE A 136 32.47 13.04 6.41
C PHE A 136 33.53 13.25 7.48
N TYR A 137 33.79 14.53 7.80
CA TYR A 137 34.64 14.95 8.90
C TYR A 137 33.83 15.55 10.03
N THR A 138 34.25 15.30 11.27
CA THR A 138 33.71 15.95 12.45
C THR A 138 34.85 16.51 13.29
N ALA A 139 34.84 17.82 13.55
CA ALA A 139 35.75 18.47 14.48
C ALA A 139 35.05 18.64 15.84
N TYR A 140 35.72 18.31 16.95
CA TYR A 140 35.15 18.37 18.29
C TYR A 140 36.24 18.47 19.37
N PRO A 141 35.92 18.92 20.60
CA PRO A 141 36.88 18.96 21.70
C PRO A 141 37.49 17.58 21.96
N THR A 142 38.81 17.52 22.12
CA THR A 142 39.50 16.24 22.36
C THR A 142 39.05 15.62 23.68
N GLY A 143 38.73 14.33 23.66
CA GLY A 143 38.28 13.58 24.84
C GLY A 143 36.76 13.60 25.05
N GLU A 144 36.02 14.43 24.32
CA GLU A 144 34.56 14.44 24.34
C GLU A 144 33.95 13.38 23.42
N THR A 145 32.67 13.06 23.65
CA THR A 145 31.93 12.18 22.76
C THR A 145 31.75 12.84 21.40
N ARG A 146 32.23 12.20 20.32
CA ARG A 146 32.12 12.73 18.96
C ARG A 146 30.64 12.98 18.59
N PRO A 147 30.28 14.20 18.15
CA PRO A 147 28.94 14.48 17.64
C PRO A 147 28.61 13.68 16.38
N LEU A 148 27.32 13.40 16.16
CA LEU A 148 26.84 12.77 14.91
C LEU A 148 26.81 13.74 13.71
N ALA A 149 26.93 15.05 13.97
CA ALA A 149 26.91 16.08 12.94
C ALA A 149 28.23 16.11 12.15
N ALA A 150 28.12 16.24 10.83
CA ALA A 150 29.25 16.42 9.92
C ALA A 150 29.57 17.92 9.75
N HIS A 151 30.86 18.23 9.70
CA HIS A 151 31.38 19.56 9.39
C HIS A 151 31.80 19.70 7.92
N LEU A 152 32.25 18.63 7.29
CA LEU A 152 32.70 18.61 5.89
C LEU A 152 32.40 17.23 5.28
N VAL A 153 31.93 17.17 4.04
CA VAL A 153 31.55 15.91 3.37
C VAL A 153 32.29 15.79 2.02
N PRO A 154 33.57 15.34 2.02
CA PRO A 154 34.35 15.25 0.80
C PRO A 154 33.97 14.01 -0.04
N GLY A 155 34.22 14.08 -1.35
CA GLY A 155 33.96 13.00 -2.31
C GLY A 155 35.22 12.52 -3.04
N ALA A 156 35.21 11.28 -3.53
CA ALA A 156 36.28 10.80 -4.40
C ALA A 156 36.28 11.55 -5.74
N GLY A 157 37.46 11.96 -6.20
CA GLY A 157 37.62 12.67 -7.48
C GLY A 157 37.07 14.11 -7.50
N THR A 158 36.64 14.64 -6.35
CA THR A 158 36.25 16.05 -6.26
C THR A 158 37.48 16.94 -6.16
N PRO A 159 37.40 18.20 -6.63
CA PRO A 159 38.35 19.23 -6.25
C PRO A 159 38.46 19.36 -4.72
N VAL A 160 39.49 20.07 -4.27
CA VAL A 160 39.68 20.42 -2.86
C VAL A 160 38.37 20.99 -2.31
N THR A 161 37.89 20.43 -1.20
CA THR A 161 36.62 20.79 -0.58
C THR A 161 36.92 21.39 0.79
N GLU A 162 36.28 22.51 1.12
CA GLU A 162 36.54 23.23 2.36
C GLU A 162 35.24 23.73 3.01
N ASN A 163 35.28 23.94 4.31
CA ASN A 163 34.18 24.55 5.05
C ASN A 163 34.68 25.35 6.25
N GLY A 164 33.99 26.45 6.57
CA GLY A 164 34.21 27.20 7.80
C GLY A 164 33.65 26.45 9.00
N VAL A 165 34.48 26.20 10.01
CA VAL A 165 34.16 25.40 11.20
C VAL A 165 34.47 26.20 12.45
N GLN A 166 33.52 26.25 13.39
CA GLN A 166 33.77 26.72 14.75
C GLN A 166 33.85 25.49 15.64
N VAL A 167 34.99 25.32 16.33
CA VAL A 167 35.25 24.14 17.16
C VAL A 167 35.68 24.58 18.55
N ALA A 168 34.97 24.09 19.57
CA ALA A 168 35.37 24.27 20.96
C ALA A 168 36.65 23.47 21.26
N LEU A 169 37.46 23.99 22.16
CA LEU A 169 38.64 23.31 22.67
C LEU A 169 38.30 22.56 23.96
N SER A 170 38.98 21.44 24.21
CA SER A 170 38.92 20.78 25.51
C SER A 170 39.55 21.64 26.60
N ASP A 171 39.42 21.23 27.86
CA ASP A 171 40.09 21.90 28.99
C ASP A 171 41.60 22.05 28.77
N ASP A 172 42.22 21.05 28.15
CA ASP A 172 43.64 21.02 27.76
C ASP A 172 43.95 21.85 26.49
N GLY A 173 42.96 22.50 25.90
CA GLY A 173 43.13 23.37 24.74
C GLY A 173 43.20 22.65 23.39
N LYS A 174 42.68 21.43 23.28
CA LYS A 174 42.83 20.59 22.07
C LYS A 174 41.50 20.33 21.38
N PHE A 175 41.56 20.10 20.07
CA PHE A 175 40.42 19.57 19.31
C PHE A 175 40.87 18.44 18.38
N THR A 176 39.92 17.57 18.04
CA THR A 176 40.11 16.38 17.23
C THR A 176 39.27 16.47 15.97
N VAL A 177 39.86 16.11 14.83
CA VAL A 177 39.21 15.93 13.53
C VAL A 177 39.12 14.44 13.23
N TYR A 178 37.90 13.93 13.13
CA TYR A 178 37.60 12.56 12.73
C TYR A 178 37.36 12.47 11.22
N ASN A 179 37.78 11.36 10.59
CA ASN A 179 37.41 10.99 9.23
C ASN A 179 36.69 9.63 9.22
N ASN A 180 35.52 9.56 8.58
CA ASN A 180 34.72 8.34 8.54
C ASN A 180 35.26 7.24 7.61
N ALA A 181 35.48 7.56 6.34
CA ALA A 181 35.80 6.60 5.30
C ALA A 181 36.90 7.10 4.35
N GLY A 182 37.55 6.16 3.66
CA GLY A 182 38.65 6.46 2.75
C GLY A 182 39.83 7.16 3.44
N THR A 183 40.69 7.74 2.62
CA THR A 183 41.86 8.53 3.01
C THR A 183 41.73 9.92 2.43
N SER A 184 42.22 10.93 3.14
CA SER A 184 42.30 12.29 2.61
C SER A 184 43.29 13.13 3.42
N HIS A 185 43.88 14.15 2.79
CA HIS A 185 44.68 15.13 3.50
C HIS A 185 43.78 16.18 4.14
N VAL A 186 43.98 16.39 5.44
CA VAL A 186 43.41 17.48 6.22
C VAL A 186 44.36 18.68 6.20
N ILE A 187 43.83 19.86 5.89
CA ILE A 187 44.49 21.16 6.02
C ILE A 187 43.58 22.05 6.88
N ILE A 188 44.15 22.77 7.85
CA ILE A 188 43.40 23.58 8.81
C ILE A 188 44.05 24.96 8.95
N ASP A 189 43.32 25.98 8.53
CA ASP A 189 43.71 27.39 8.65
C ASP A 189 42.86 28.07 9.73
N VAL A 190 43.49 28.70 10.72
CA VAL A 190 42.79 29.43 11.79
C VAL A 190 42.49 30.85 11.32
N LEU A 191 41.24 31.27 11.44
CA LEU A 191 40.75 32.60 11.03
C LEU A 191 40.52 33.53 12.22
N GLY A 192 40.27 32.95 13.40
CA GLY A 192 40.05 33.68 14.64
C GLY A 192 39.90 32.74 15.83
N VAL A 193 39.99 33.30 17.03
CA VAL A 193 39.92 32.58 18.31
C VAL A 193 38.78 33.13 19.14
N PHE A 194 38.23 32.31 20.01
CA PHE A 194 37.32 32.74 21.07
C PHE A 194 38.09 32.74 22.38
N VAL A 195 38.02 33.84 23.13
CA VAL A 195 38.65 33.99 24.46
C VAL A 195 37.60 34.37 25.51
N PRO A 196 37.78 34.02 26.79
CA PRO A 196 36.82 34.37 27.84
C PRO A 196 36.61 35.89 27.89
N SER A 197 35.35 36.33 27.96
CA SER A 197 35.06 37.75 28.18
C SER A 197 34.95 38.03 29.68
N SER A 198 35.65 39.06 30.16
CA SER A 198 35.60 39.51 31.56
C SER A 198 34.33 40.32 31.92
N GLY A 199 33.25 40.19 31.13
CA GLY A 199 32.01 40.95 31.32
C GLY A 199 30.85 40.60 30.40
N GLY A 200 30.87 39.46 29.71
CA GLY A 200 29.76 39.02 28.86
C GLY A 200 28.56 38.66 29.72
N GLY A 201 27.48 39.43 29.61
CA GLY A 201 26.19 39.02 30.15
C GLY A 201 25.84 37.61 29.68
N VAL A 202 25.18 36.85 30.55
CA VAL A 202 24.69 35.49 30.26
C VAL A 202 24.19 35.39 28.82
N ALA A 203 24.64 34.36 28.10
CA ALA A 203 24.15 34.09 26.77
C ALA A 203 22.61 34.19 26.79
N GLY A 204 22.07 35.10 25.98
CA GLY A 204 20.62 35.17 25.82
C GLY A 204 20.10 33.78 25.41
N PRO A 205 18.86 33.41 25.77
CA PRO A 205 18.27 32.18 25.26
C PRO A 205 18.48 32.12 23.75
N ALA A 206 18.84 30.93 23.25
CA ALA A 206 19.05 30.71 21.83
C ALA A 206 17.91 31.38 21.05
N GLY A 207 18.26 32.24 20.09
CA GLY A 207 17.25 32.81 19.21
C GLY A 207 16.43 31.69 18.59
N PRO A 208 15.14 31.91 18.28
CA PRO A 208 14.37 30.93 17.51
C PRO A 208 15.19 30.53 16.28
N ALA A 209 15.18 29.23 15.96
CA ALA A 209 15.84 28.74 14.76
C ALA A 209 15.47 29.64 13.58
N GLY A 210 16.47 30.07 12.81
CA GLY A 210 16.21 30.78 11.58
C GLY A 210 15.27 29.96 10.69
N PRO A 211 14.45 30.60 9.84
CA PRO A 211 13.65 29.85 8.88
C PRO A 211 14.58 28.91 8.11
N ALA A 212 14.13 27.66 7.91
CA ALA A 212 14.86 26.71 7.08
C ALA A 212 15.21 27.39 5.75
N GLY A 213 16.45 27.18 5.28
CA GLY A 213 16.81 27.61 3.94
C GLY A 213 15.83 27.03 2.91
N PRO A 214 15.66 27.66 1.73
CA PRO A 214 14.82 27.09 0.70
C PRO A 214 15.27 25.65 0.42
N ALA A 215 14.31 24.73 0.34
CA ALA A 215 14.59 23.37 -0.10
C ALA A 215 15.32 23.44 -1.46
N GLY A 216 16.33 22.58 -1.65
CA GLY A 216 16.89 22.39 -2.99
C GLY A 216 15.80 21.96 -3.97
N PRO A 217 16.02 22.09 -5.29
CA PRO A 217 15.02 21.64 -6.26
C PRO A 217 14.70 20.17 -6.01
N GLU A 218 13.41 19.87 -5.92
CA GLU A 218 12.94 18.51 -5.80
C GLU A 218 13.40 17.69 -7.00
N LYS A 219 13.77 16.44 -6.73
CA LYS A 219 14.13 15.50 -7.78
C LYS A 219 12.96 14.55 -7.98
N GLU A 220 12.65 14.30 -9.24
CA GLU A 220 11.60 13.38 -9.65
C GLU A 220 12.22 12.11 -10.23
N LEU A 221 11.43 11.04 -10.17
CA LEU A 221 11.76 9.76 -10.78
C LEU A 221 11.31 9.78 -12.24
N PHE A 222 12.18 9.32 -13.13
CA PHE A 222 11.94 9.22 -14.57
C PHE A 222 12.17 7.79 -15.04
N SER A 223 11.34 7.31 -15.95
CA SER A 223 11.52 6.05 -16.68
C SER A 223 11.69 6.33 -18.18
N PRO A 224 12.20 5.38 -18.98
CA PRO A 224 12.24 5.51 -20.43
C PRO A 224 10.86 5.86 -20.98
N ASP A 225 10.85 6.76 -21.96
CA ASP A 225 9.66 7.19 -22.72
C ASP A 225 9.66 6.39 -24.04
N GLY A 226 8.82 5.36 -24.10
CA GLY A 226 8.83 4.33 -25.14
C GLY A 226 8.19 4.78 -26.46
N ASP A 227 7.10 5.52 -26.37
CA ASP A 227 6.28 5.95 -27.51
C ASP A 227 6.41 7.45 -27.86
N GLY A 228 7.06 8.23 -27.01
CA GLY A 228 7.41 9.62 -27.25
C GLY A 228 6.31 10.62 -26.87
N ASP A 229 5.39 10.27 -25.97
CA ASP A 229 4.34 11.17 -25.50
C ASP A 229 4.78 12.12 -24.37
N GLY A 230 5.95 11.86 -23.77
CA GLY A 230 6.56 12.69 -22.74
C GLY A 230 6.44 12.13 -21.32
N PHE A 231 5.75 11.01 -21.13
CA PHE A 231 5.72 10.23 -19.92
C PHE A 231 6.60 8.98 -20.07
N GLY A 232 6.99 8.39 -18.94
CA GLY A 232 7.74 7.16 -18.94
C GLY A 232 6.91 6.03 -18.36
N GLY A 233 7.07 4.83 -18.91
CA GLY A 233 6.34 3.65 -18.49
C GLY A 233 6.41 3.36 -16.99
N ILE A 234 5.28 2.94 -16.42
CA ILE A 234 5.12 2.52 -15.02
C ILE A 234 5.69 1.10 -14.77
N TYR A 235 5.76 0.28 -15.82
CA TYR A 235 6.23 -1.11 -15.76
C TYR A 235 7.68 -1.26 -16.23
N VAL A 236 8.63 -0.69 -15.48
CA VAL A 236 10.06 -0.75 -15.79
C VAL A 236 10.89 -1.45 -14.72
N ASN A 237 12.04 -2.00 -15.10
CA ASN A 237 12.99 -2.54 -14.12
C ASN A 237 13.65 -1.41 -13.34
N ALA A 238 13.97 -1.63 -12.05
CA ALA A 238 14.61 -0.62 -11.21
C ALA A 238 15.92 -0.05 -11.80
N GLY A 239 16.64 -0.81 -12.62
CA GLY A 239 17.86 -0.35 -13.31
C GLY A 239 17.61 0.64 -14.46
N GLN A 240 16.35 0.81 -14.87
CA GLN A 240 15.92 1.75 -15.91
C GLN A 240 15.41 3.07 -15.31
N ILE A 241 15.22 3.20 -14.00
CA ILE A 241 14.70 4.43 -13.38
C ILE A 241 15.84 5.40 -13.05
N GLN A 242 15.62 6.70 -13.30
CA GLN A 242 16.59 7.76 -12.99
C GLN A 242 15.98 8.83 -12.08
N LEU A 243 16.77 9.32 -11.12
CA LEU A 243 16.38 10.43 -10.23
C LEU A 243 17.08 11.71 -10.67
N ALA A 244 16.33 12.69 -11.16
CA ALA A 244 16.87 13.93 -11.71
C ALA A 244 15.98 15.15 -11.38
N VAL A 245 16.49 16.36 -11.63
CA VAL A 245 15.71 17.61 -11.50
C VAL A 245 14.92 17.91 -12.78
N THR A 246 15.38 17.36 -13.91
CA THR A 246 14.75 17.46 -15.22
C THR A 246 14.88 16.11 -15.91
N ALA A 247 13.89 15.75 -16.73
CA ALA A 247 13.89 14.52 -17.50
C ALA A 247 15.18 14.38 -18.34
N PRO A 248 15.91 13.26 -18.22
CA PRO A 248 16.96 12.90 -19.17
C PRO A 248 16.42 12.75 -20.59
N SER A 249 17.28 12.79 -21.61
CA SER A 249 16.86 12.55 -22.99
C SER A 249 16.32 11.13 -23.17
N GLY A 250 15.10 11.01 -23.71
CA GLY A 250 14.42 9.72 -23.93
C GLY A 250 13.77 9.15 -22.66
N PHE A 251 13.46 10.01 -21.69
CA PHE A 251 12.81 9.67 -20.44
C PHE A 251 11.68 10.67 -20.17
N GLY A 252 10.62 10.19 -19.52
CA GLY A 252 9.50 11.00 -19.04
C GLY A 252 9.24 10.75 -17.55
N PRO A 253 8.45 11.60 -16.87
CA PRO A 253 7.97 11.32 -15.52
C PRO A 253 7.26 9.97 -15.49
N ILE A 254 7.45 9.19 -14.43
CA ILE A 254 6.77 7.89 -14.32
C ILE A 254 5.26 8.13 -14.23
N GLY A 255 4.49 7.49 -15.11
CA GLY A 255 3.03 7.58 -15.05
C GLY A 255 2.32 6.91 -16.22
N ASP A 256 3.03 6.58 -17.29
CA ASP A 256 2.45 5.95 -18.47
C ASP A 256 2.13 4.47 -18.21
N CYS A 257 0.85 4.12 -18.36
CA CYS A 257 0.32 2.78 -18.14
C CYS A 257 0.41 1.87 -19.37
N ASP A 258 0.65 2.42 -20.57
CA ASP A 258 0.99 1.69 -21.81
C ASP A 258 2.04 2.44 -22.65
N ASP A 259 3.32 2.24 -22.30
CA ASP A 259 4.54 2.83 -22.91
C ASP A 259 4.81 2.41 -24.38
N PHE A 260 3.76 1.96 -25.09
CA PHE A 260 3.72 1.63 -26.50
C PHE A 260 2.60 2.37 -27.25
N ASP A 261 1.66 3.02 -26.57
CA ASP A 261 0.55 3.76 -27.17
C ASP A 261 0.50 5.21 -26.66
N PRO A 262 0.91 6.20 -27.48
CA PRO A 262 1.03 7.60 -27.06
C PRO A 262 -0.32 8.30 -26.78
N ALA A 263 -1.44 7.57 -26.88
CA ALA A 263 -2.75 8.03 -26.46
C ALA A 263 -3.10 7.65 -25.02
N ILE A 264 -2.33 6.76 -24.38
CA ILE A 264 -2.57 6.23 -23.04
C ILE A 264 -1.47 6.75 -22.11
N ASN A 265 -1.75 7.82 -21.38
CA ASN A 265 -0.78 8.48 -20.50
C ASN A 265 -1.46 9.46 -19.54
N PRO A 266 -0.77 10.00 -18.53
CA PRO A 266 -1.36 10.94 -17.56
C PRO A 266 -2.06 12.19 -18.11
N ASP A 267 -1.81 12.58 -19.36
CA ASP A 267 -2.49 13.70 -20.04
C ASP A 267 -3.60 13.21 -21.00
N GLY A 268 -3.90 11.92 -20.99
CA GLY A 268 -4.93 11.25 -21.76
C GLY A 268 -6.33 11.79 -21.48
N THR A 269 -7.29 11.38 -22.30
CA THR A 269 -8.69 11.73 -22.08
C THR A 269 -9.51 10.47 -22.20
N GLU A 270 -10.17 10.14 -21.10
CA GLU A 270 -11.08 9.01 -20.99
C GLU A 270 -12.07 8.91 -22.15
N VAL A 271 -12.11 7.71 -22.73
CA VAL A 271 -13.01 7.33 -23.81
C VAL A 271 -14.03 6.34 -23.27
N LEU A 272 -15.31 6.73 -23.38
CA LEU A 272 -16.41 5.95 -22.83
C LEU A 272 -16.45 4.52 -23.40
N ASP A 273 -16.51 3.54 -22.51
CA ASP A 273 -16.73 2.11 -22.77
C ASP A 273 -15.62 1.41 -23.60
N THR A 274 -14.38 1.91 -23.54
CA THR A 274 -13.19 1.21 -24.09
C THR A 274 -12.63 0.15 -23.14
N TYR A 275 -12.99 0.22 -21.86
CA TYR A 275 -12.42 -0.59 -20.77
C TYR A 275 -10.90 -0.45 -20.64
N GLN A 276 -10.39 0.72 -21.02
CA GLN A 276 -9.00 1.10 -20.90
C GLN A 276 -8.98 2.39 -20.06
N ASP A 277 -8.04 2.46 -19.13
CA ASP A 277 -7.68 3.68 -18.41
C ASP A 277 -6.73 4.46 -19.33
N GLU A 278 -7.21 5.55 -19.93
CA GLU A 278 -6.47 6.34 -20.90
C GLU A 278 -5.66 7.46 -20.26
N ASP A 279 -6.11 7.97 -19.11
CA ASP A 279 -5.39 9.00 -18.36
C ASP A 279 -4.51 8.45 -17.21
N CYS A 280 -4.42 7.13 -17.10
CA CYS A 280 -3.59 6.39 -16.16
C CYS A 280 -3.82 6.78 -14.68
N ASP A 281 -5.01 7.28 -14.34
CA ASP A 281 -5.35 7.70 -12.98
C ASP A 281 -5.90 6.57 -12.10
N GLY A 282 -6.09 5.39 -12.69
CA GLY A 282 -6.62 4.18 -12.07
C GLY A 282 -8.14 4.04 -12.22
N PHE A 283 -8.80 4.97 -12.92
CA PHE A 283 -10.22 4.93 -13.23
C PHE A 283 -10.41 4.80 -14.74
N GLN A 284 -11.51 4.18 -15.14
CA GLN A 284 -11.93 4.11 -16.54
C GLN A 284 -13.37 4.57 -16.67
N LEU A 285 -13.70 5.27 -17.74
CA LEU A 285 -15.03 5.82 -17.96
C LEU A 285 -15.97 4.75 -18.57
N GLN A 286 -16.98 4.35 -17.80
CA GLN A 286 -17.98 3.36 -18.20
C GLN A 286 -19.40 3.88 -18.08
N THR A 287 -20.29 3.38 -18.93
CA THR A 287 -21.73 3.55 -18.77
C THR A 287 -22.25 2.58 -17.71
N LEU A 288 -22.70 3.10 -16.57
CA LEU A 288 -23.26 2.29 -15.48
C LEU A 288 -24.78 2.38 -15.37
N TYR A 289 -25.41 1.30 -14.93
CA TYR A 289 -26.84 1.12 -14.71
C TYR A 289 -27.11 0.86 -13.23
N THR A 290 -28.33 1.15 -12.76
CA THR A 290 -28.74 0.88 -11.37
C THR A 290 -28.95 -0.62 -11.19
N ASP A 291 -28.34 -1.20 -10.16
CA ASP A 291 -28.43 -2.61 -9.77
C ASP A 291 -29.06 -2.67 -8.36
N GLY A 292 -30.35 -2.93 -8.31
CA GLY A 292 -31.19 -2.87 -7.11
C GLY A 292 -31.12 -4.13 -6.25
N ASP A 293 -30.88 -5.28 -6.85
CA ASP A 293 -30.96 -6.60 -6.20
C ASP A 293 -29.62 -7.33 -6.06
N GLY A 294 -28.56 -6.82 -6.68
CA GLY A 294 -27.18 -7.26 -6.54
C GLY A 294 -26.81 -8.45 -7.42
N ASP A 295 -27.46 -8.63 -8.57
CA ASP A 295 -27.15 -9.70 -9.52
C ASP A 295 -26.18 -9.31 -10.65
N TYR A 296 -25.68 -8.08 -10.62
CA TYR A 296 -24.78 -7.47 -11.60
C TYR A 296 -25.40 -7.15 -12.96
N TRP A 297 -26.72 -7.12 -13.10
CA TRP A 297 -27.44 -6.51 -14.21
C TRP A 297 -28.24 -5.32 -13.72
N GLY A 298 -28.46 -4.35 -14.61
CA GLY A 298 -29.06 -3.10 -14.19
C GLY A 298 -30.02 -2.48 -15.18
N VAL A 299 -30.80 -1.54 -14.65
CA VAL A 299 -31.90 -0.88 -15.33
C VAL A 299 -31.66 0.62 -15.53
N GLY A 300 -32.50 1.22 -16.38
CA GLY A 300 -32.59 2.67 -16.56
C GLY A 300 -31.70 3.25 -17.65
N ALA A 301 -31.62 4.59 -17.67
CA ALA A 301 -30.74 5.31 -18.60
C ALA A 301 -29.33 5.31 -18.02
N GLY A 302 -28.45 4.49 -18.58
CA GLY A 302 -27.07 4.38 -18.12
C GLY A 302 -26.36 5.73 -18.05
N THR A 303 -25.47 5.88 -17.07
CA THR A 303 -24.75 7.12 -16.80
C THR A 303 -23.24 6.92 -16.93
N PRO A 304 -22.55 7.73 -17.75
CA PRO A 304 -21.08 7.77 -17.77
C PRO A 304 -20.55 8.06 -16.36
N THR A 305 -19.74 7.14 -15.84
CA THR A 305 -19.21 7.16 -14.49
C THR A 305 -17.77 6.64 -14.52
N GLU A 306 -16.88 7.31 -13.82
CA GLU A 306 -15.52 6.82 -13.59
C GLU A 306 -15.55 5.61 -12.66
N VAL A 307 -14.87 4.54 -13.07
CA VAL A 307 -14.87 3.24 -12.38
C VAL A 307 -13.44 2.87 -12.03
N ASP A 308 -13.17 2.64 -10.76
CA ASP A 308 -11.86 2.17 -10.28
C ASP A 308 -11.52 0.81 -10.90
N THR A 309 -10.38 0.73 -11.58
CA THR A 309 -9.91 -0.46 -12.31
C THR A 309 -9.61 -1.67 -11.39
N ASN A 310 -9.40 -1.44 -10.09
CA ASN A 310 -9.14 -2.48 -9.11
C ASN A 310 -10.40 -2.95 -8.38
N THR A 311 -11.31 -2.04 -8.06
CA THR A 311 -12.52 -2.38 -7.28
C THR A 311 -13.77 -2.57 -8.12
N GLY A 312 -13.78 -2.09 -9.37
CA GLY A 312 -14.94 -2.14 -10.25
C GLY A 312 -16.02 -1.11 -9.88
N PRO A 313 -17.23 -1.24 -10.46
CA PRO A 313 -18.33 -0.30 -10.26
C PRO A 313 -18.70 -0.12 -8.78
N PRO A 314 -19.13 1.09 -8.37
CA PRO A 314 -19.65 1.32 -7.02
C PRO A 314 -20.83 0.39 -6.69
N ALA A 315 -21.00 0.05 -5.41
CA ALA A 315 -22.10 -0.80 -4.96
C ALA A 315 -23.48 -0.25 -5.39
N GLY A 316 -24.33 -1.13 -5.91
CA GLY A 316 -25.64 -0.79 -6.46
C GLY A 316 -25.61 -0.23 -7.89
N LEU A 317 -24.46 -0.33 -8.57
CA LEU A 317 -24.32 -0.03 -9.98
C LEU A 317 -23.59 -1.18 -10.69
N THR A 318 -23.88 -1.37 -11.97
CA THR A 318 -23.22 -2.36 -12.84
C THR A 318 -23.04 -1.84 -14.26
N SER A 319 -22.09 -2.39 -15.01
CA SER A 319 -21.88 -2.10 -16.43
C SER A 319 -22.78 -2.94 -17.35
N ASN A 320 -23.43 -3.99 -16.85
CA ASN A 320 -24.30 -4.84 -17.65
C ASN A 320 -25.73 -4.29 -17.70
N PHE A 321 -26.26 -4.11 -18.90
CA PHE A 321 -27.61 -3.61 -19.12
C PHE A 321 -28.57 -4.73 -19.50
N GLY A 322 -29.81 -4.64 -19.05
CA GLY A 322 -30.90 -5.46 -19.60
C GLY A 322 -31.71 -6.21 -18.56
N ASP A 323 -31.54 -5.88 -17.29
CA ASP A 323 -32.40 -6.41 -16.24
C ASP A 323 -33.86 -5.95 -16.46
N CYS A 324 -34.79 -6.89 -16.30
CA CYS A 324 -36.22 -6.69 -16.45
C CYS A 324 -36.97 -6.67 -15.10
N ASP A 325 -36.34 -7.10 -14.00
CA ASP A 325 -36.87 -7.00 -12.63
C ASP A 325 -35.77 -6.75 -11.57
N ASP A 326 -35.41 -5.46 -11.41
CA ASP A 326 -34.40 -4.89 -10.49
C ASP A 326 -34.69 -5.07 -8.98
N ALA A 327 -35.58 -5.99 -8.63
CA ALA A 327 -35.93 -6.38 -7.28
C ALA A 327 -35.77 -7.89 -7.02
N ASP A 328 -35.51 -8.70 -8.06
CA ASP A 328 -35.36 -10.15 -7.96
C ASP A 328 -34.07 -10.62 -8.67
N PRO A 329 -33.02 -10.98 -7.90
CA PRO A 329 -31.71 -11.34 -8.46
C PRO A 329 -31.71 -12.68 -9.22
N SER A 330 -32.86 -13.33 -9.35
CA SER A 330 -33.06 -14.52 -10.20
C SER A 330 -33.59 -14.18 -11.59
N ILE A 331 -33.93 -12.92 -11.87
CA ILE A 331 -34.47 -12.44 -13.14
C ILE A 331 -33.47 -11.48 -13.76
N ASN A 332 -32.70 -11.96 -14.74
CA ASN A 332 -31.72 -11.18 -15.48
C ASN A 332 -31.30 -11.86 -16.79
N PRO A 333 -30.61 -11.17 -17.72
CA PRO A 333 -30.15 -11.73 -18.99
C PRO A 333 -29.34 -13.03 -18.98
N ASN A 334 -28.82 -13.46 -17.82
CA ASN A 334 -28.10 -14.73 -17.68
C ASN A 334 -28.92 -15.84 -17.02
N ALA A 335 -30.16 -15.58 -16.61
CA ALA A 335 -31.02 -16.57 -16.00
C ALA A 335 -31.52 -17.59 -17.03
N PHE A 336 -32.07 -18.70 -16.53
CA PHE A 336 -32.75 -19.69 -17.35
C PHE A 336 -34.25 -19.55 -17.12
N ASP A 337 -35.03 -19.61 -18.20
CA ASP A 337 -36.48 -19.57 -18.03
C ASP A 337 -37.00 -20.85 -17.41
N VAL A 338 -38.00 -20.69 -16.55
CA VAL A 338 -38.76 -21.81 -16.00
C VAL A 338 -39.99 -21.99 -16.88
N PRO A 339 -40.11 -23.12 -17.61
CA PRO A 339 -41.19 -23.28 -18.58
C PRO A 339 -42.59 -23.10 -17.98
N GLY A 340 -43.35 -22.17 -18.57
CA GLY A 340 -44.76 -21.87 -18.30
C GLY A 340 -45.12 -21.42 -16.88
N ASP A 341 -44.17 -20.88 -16.12
CA ASP A 341 -44.49 -20.19 -14.86
C ASP A 341 -45.01 -18.75 -15.07
N GLY A 342 -44.90 -18.23 -16.29
CA GLY A 342 -45.45 -16.94 -16.70
C GLY A 342 -44.49 -15.76 -16.54
N ILE A 343 -43.28 -16.01 -16.06
CA ILE A 343 -42.22 -15.03 -15.84
C ILE A 343 -41.18 -15.19 -16.96
N ASP A 344 -40.60 -14.08 -17.41
CA ASP A 344 -39.45 -14.06 -18.32
C ASP A 344 -38.22 -13.84 -17.42
N GLN A 345 -37.54 -14.92 -17.05
CA GLN A 345 -36.41 -14.85 -16.13
C GLN A 345 -35.17 -14.35 -16.84
N ASN A 346 -34.99 -14.71 -18.12
CA ASN A 346 -33.80 -14.37 -18.88
C ASN A 346 -33.88 -12.99 -19.58
N CYS A 347 -34.96 -12.24 -19.41
CA CYS A 347 -35.20 -10.92 -19.97
C CYS A 347 -35.06 -10.82 -21.50
N ASP A 348 -35.26 -11.90 -22.24
CA ASP A 348 -35.18 -11.92 -23.71
C ASP A 348 -36.52 -11.52 -24.40
N SER A 349 -37.50 -11.12 -23.59
CA SER A 349 -38.88 -10.79 -23.98
C SER A 349 -39.71 -11.99 -24.44
N TYR A 350 -39.26 -13.21 -24.15
CA TYR A 350 -39.95 -14.46 -24.43
C TYR A 350 -39.93 -15.36 -23.20
N ASN A 351 -41.11 -15.72 -22.72
CA ASN A 351 -41.23 -16.77 -21.72
C ASN A 351 -41.28 -18.13 -22.40
N GLU A 352 -40.39 -19.04 -22.02
CA GLU A 352 -40.41 -20.44 -22.46
C GLU A 352 -41.79 -21.06 -22.15
N PRO A 353 -42.58 -21.43 -23.16
CA PRO A 353 -43.83 -22.12 -22.93
C PRO A 353 -43.54 -23.49 -22.31
N LEU A 354 -44.47 -24.01 -21.51
CA LEU A 354 -44.49 -25.44 -21.20
C LEU A 354 -44.54 -26.22 -22.52
N SER A 355 -43.40 -26.81 -22.90
CA SER A 355 -43.32 -27.81 -23.95
C SER A 355 -42.97 -29.14 -23.30
N ASP A 356 -43.82 -30.13 -23.49
CA ASP A 356 -43.57 -31.54 -23.18
C ASP A 356 -42.54 -32.19 -24.13
N GLY A 357 -42.00 -31.42 -25.08
CA GLY A 357 -40.93 -31.83 -25.97
C GLY A 357 -41.39 -32.35 -27.33
N ASP A 358 -42.68 -32.31 -27.67
CA ASP A 358 -43.20 -32.71 -28.99
C ASP A 358 -43.78 -31.57 -29.84
N GLY A 359 -44.08 -30.41 -29.23
CA GLY A 359 -44.38 -29.17 -29.94
C GLY A 359 -45.85 -28.91 -30.25
N ASP A 360 -46.79 -29.58 -29.59
CA ASP A 360 -48.18 -29.14 -29.55
C ASP A 360 -48.66 -28.76 -28.14
N LEU A 361 -49.56 -27.77 -28.06
CA LEU A 361 -50.04 -27.18 -26.80
C LEU A 361 -51.17 -27.99 -26.17
N GLU A 362 -51.31 -29.28 -26.50
CA GLU A 362 -52.47 -30.06 -26.09
C GLU A 362 -52.33 -30.73 -24.71
N ASN A 363 -51.13 -30.72 -24.10
CA ASN A 363 -50.88 -31.34 -22.80
C ASN A 363 -50.63 -30.36 -21.63
N LEU A 364 -51.17 -29.13 -21.71
CA LEU A 364 -51.42 -28.38 -20.49
C LEU A 364 -52.66 -28.97 -19.83
N GLY A 365 -52.47 -29.77 -18.78
CA GLY A 365 -53.49 -30.36 -17.90
C GLY A 365 -54.41 -29.36 -17.20
N LEU A 366 -55.07 -28.49 -17.97
CA LEU A 366 -56.16 -27.60 -17.58
C LEU A 366 -57.54 -28.17 -17.98
N ASP A 367 -57.62 -29.46 -18.33
CA ASP A 367 -58.89 -30.21 -18.35
C ASP A 367 -59.05 -31.13 -17.12
N HIS A 368 -57.99 -31.64 -16.48
CA HIS A 368 -58.18 -32.64 -15.42
C HIS A 368 -58.43 -32.08 -14.01
N TYR A 369 -59.24 -31.02 -13.88
CA TYR A 369 -59.90 -30.69 -12.60
C TYR A 369 -61.21 -31.48 -12.41
N PHE A 370 -61.33 -32.67 -12.98
CA PHE A 370 -62.38 -33.62 -12.60
C PHE A 370 -61.89 -35.06 -12.70
N GLY A 371 -61.38 -35.57 -11.57
CA GLY A 371 -61.51 -36.97 -11.17
C GLY A 371 -60.66 -37.98 -11.94
N SER A 372 -59.63 -38.49 -11.28
CA SER A 372 -59.23 -39.88 -11.44
C SER A 372 -58.80 -40.39 -10.06
N GLN A 373 -59.64 -41.25 -9.48
CA GLN A 373 -59.45 -41.84 -8.17
C GLN A 373 -58.64 -43.13 -8.33
N CYS A 374 -57.36 -43.11 -7.94
CA CYS A 374 -56.51 -44.30 -7.95
C CYS A 374 -56.14 -44.69 -6.52
N ASN A 375 -56.35 -45.96 -6.19
CA ASN A 375 -56.41 -46.51 -4.84
C ASN A 375 -55.00 -46.90 -4.34
N ASP A 376 -54.16 -45.92 -3.96
CA ASP A 376 -52.78 -46.13 -3.48
C ASP A 376 -52.63 -46.10 -1.95
N GLY A 377 -53.71 -45.86 -1.21
CA GLY A 377 -53.69 -45.78 0.24
C GLY A 377 -53.11 -44.46 0.78
N VAL A 378 -53.03 -43.42 -0.05
CA VAL A 378 -52.62 -42.06 0.30
C VAL A 378 -53.79 -41.11 0.15
N ASP A 379 -53.90 -40.15 1.07
CA ASP A 379 -54.86 -39.06 1.05
C ASP A 379 -54.34 -37.97 0.10
N ASN A 380 -54.72 -38.05 -1.17
CA ASN A 380 -54.15 -37.21 -2.24
C ASN A 380 -54.80 -35.83 -2.36
N ASP A 381 -55.94 -35.58 -1.69
CA ASP A 381 -56.59 -34.26 -1.62
C ASP A 381 -56.43 -33.56 -0.24
N GLY A 382 -55.90 -34.28 0.75
CA GLY A 382 -55.49 -33.75 2.05
C GLY A 382 -56.63 -33.54 3.03
N ASP A 383 -57.77 -34.21 2.86
CA ASP A 383 -58.95 -34.06 3.72
C ASP A 383 -58.87 -34.85 5.04
N GLY A 384 -57.85 -35.69 5.20
CA GLY A 384 -57.58 -36.50 6.38
C GLY A 384 -58.16 -37.92 6.34
N ASN A 385 -58.76 -38.35 5.22
CA ASN A 385 -59.20 -39.72 5.00
C ASN A 385 -58.41 -40.37 3.86
N VAL A 386 -58.21 -41.69 3.98
CA VAL A 386 -57.62 -42.48 2.91
C VAL A 386 -58.73 -42.83 1.91
N ASP A 387 -58.54 -42.52 0.63
CA ASP A 387 -59.53 -42.75 -0.41
C ASP A 387 -59.74 -44.25 -0.67
N TYR A 388 -60.95 -44.77 -0.39
CA TYR A 388 -61.31 -46.17 -0.63
C TYR A 388 -62.50 -46.28 -1.59
N ASP A 389 -62.33 -47.00 -2.70
CA ASP A 389 -63.42 -47.27 -3.66
C ASP A 389 -64.49 -48.22 -3.07
N PHE A 390 -65.74 -47.77 -3.11
CA PHE A 390 -66.93 -48.54 -2.76
C PHE A 390 -67.45 -49.24 -4.02
N GLY A 391 -66.85 -50.37 -4.35
CA GLY A 391 -67.08 -51.04 -5.62
C GLY A 391 -68.52 -51.47 -5.91
N PHE A 392 -68.89 -51.42 -7.19
CA PHE A 392 -69.77 -52.39 -7.85
C PHE A 392 -69.53 -52.39 -9.38
N GLY A 393 -68.70 -53.33 -9.84
CA GLY A 393 -68.93 -54.10 -11.06
C GLY A 393 -68.35 -53.58 -12.38
N GLY A 394 -67.22 -54.16 -12.78
CA GLY A 394 -66.82 -54.37 -14.18
C GLY A 394 -65.82 -53.35 -14.72
N GLY A 395 -64.54 -53.68 -14.62
CA GLY A 395 -63.40 -52.93 -15.14
C GLY A 395 -62.18 -53.36 -14.32
N ASP A 396 -61.31 -54.13 -14.95
CA ASP A 396 -59.98 -54.47 -14.46
C ASP A 396 -59.21 -53.19 -14.15
N GLY A 397 -59.14 -52.87 -12.86
CA GLY A 397 -58.25 -51.86 -12.33
C GLY A 397 -56.80 -52.31 -12.51
N GLU A 398 -56.15 -51.76 -13.52
CA GLU A 398 -54.71 -51.75 -13.69
C GLU A 398 -54.31 -50.26 -13.67
N CYS A 399 -53.77 -49.81 -12.54
CA CYS A 399 -52.95 -48.60 -12.49
C CYS A 399 -51.52 -49.06 -12.72
N ASP A 400 -51.10 -49.14 -13.98
CA ASP A 400 -49.68 -49.26 -14.31
C ASP A 400 -49.16 -47.90 -14.75
N SER A 401 -48.03 -47.52 -14.16
CA SER A 401 -47.22 -46.41 -14.63
C SER A 401 -46.42 -46.92 -15.81
N GLU A 402 -46.56 -46.23 -16.95
CA GLU A 402 -45.97 -46.51 -18.28
C GLU A 402 -46.94 -47.23 -19.25
N PHE A 403 -46.96 -46.73 -20.51
CA PHE A 403 -47.65 -47.25 -21.70
C PHE A 403 -49.12 -46.84 -21.95
N ASP A 404 -49.31 -45.75 -22.70
CA ASP A 404 -50.54 -45.50 -23.45
C ASP A 404 -50.59 -46.41 -24.69
N ALA A 405 -51.32 -47.51 -24.56
CA ALA A 405 -51.76 -48.31 -25.69
C ALA A 405 -52.79 -47.52 -26.52
N PHE A 406 -52.38 -46.98 -27.67
CA PHE A 406 -53.33 -46.90 -28.78
C PHE A 406 -53.60 -48.35 -29.21
N GLU A 407 -54.86 -48.80 -29.12
CA GLU A 407 -55.27 -50.19 -29.41
C GLU A 407 -54.54 -50.77 -30.63
N GLY A 408 -53.48 -51.54 -30.37
CA GLY A 408 -52.74 -52.28 -31.38
C GLY A 408 -51.27 -51.91 -31.63
N ASP A 409 -50.71 -50.82 -31.12
CA ASP A 409 -49.27 -50.53 -31.32
C ASP A 409 -48.42 -51.27 -30.25
N CYS A 410 -47.30 -51.86 -30.65
CA CYS A 410 -46.38 -52.57 -29.73
C CYS A 410 -44.91 -52.15 -29.87
N ASP A 411 -44.59 -51.18 -30.73
CA ASP A 411 -43.27 -50.54 -30.76
C ASP A 411 -43.42 -49.04 -31.10
N ASP A 412 -43.48 -48.22 -30.05
CA ASP A 412 -43.66 -46.77 -30.15
C ASP A 412 -42.51 -46.04 -30.90
N GLY A 413 -41.40 -46.74 -31.17
CA GLY A 413 -40.27 -46.23 -31.95
C GLY A 413 -40.38 -46.48 -33.45
N ASP A 414 -41.30 -47.34 -33.89
CA ASP A 414 -41.48 -47.74 -35.29
C ASP A 414 -42.95 -47.77 -35.71
N PRO A 415 -43.45 -46.75 -36.45
CA PRO A 415 -44.85 -46.68 -36.86
C PRO A 415 -45.27 -47.78 -37.86
N THR A 416 -44.35 -48.66 -38.27
CA THR A 416 -44.65 -49.83 -39.10
C THR A 416 -45.02 -51.08 -38.30
N VAL A 417 -44.90 -51.04 -36.97
CA VAL A 417 -45.26 -52.12 -36.04
C VAL A 417 -46.57 -51.75 -35.34
N ASN A 418 -47.68 -52.40 -35.69
CA ASN A 418 -49.00 -52.24 -35.06
C ASN A 418 -49.95 -53.35 -35.51
N SER A 419 -51.07 -53.54 -34.82
CA SER A 419 -52.02 -54.65 -35.01
C SER A 419 -52.69 -54.74 -36.39
N ALA A 420 -52.56 -53.71 -37.22
CA ALA A 420 -53.02 -53.70 -38.60
C ALA A 420 -51.88 -53.88 -39.63
N ALA A 421 -50.63 -53.99 -39.19
CA ALA A 421 -49.45 -54.20 -40.02
C ALA A 421 -49.47 -55.59 -40.69
N THR A 422 -48.75 -55.69 -41.80
CA THR A 422 -48.58 -56.96 -42.52
C THR A 422 -47.19 -57.49 -42.26
N GLU A 423 -47.10 -58.76 -41.87
CA GLU A 423 -45.83 -59.36 -41.51
C GLU A 423 -44.81 -59.41 -42.67
N THR A 424 -43.55 -59.19 -42.32
CA THR A 424 -42.40 -59.30 -43.21
C THR A 424 -41.58 -60.53 -42.85
N ALA A 425 -41.87 -61.64 -43.53
CA ALA A 425 -41.22 -62.93 -43.26
C ALA A 425 -39.68 -62.87 -43.20
N GLY A 426 -39.13 -63.35 -42.08
CA GLY A 426 -37.70 -63.60 -41.87
C GLY A 426 -36.88 -62.42 -41.35
N ASP A 427 -37.51 -61.33 -40.89
CA ASP A 427 -36.83 -60.21 -40.23
C ASP A 427 -36.88 -60.25 -38.69
N PHE A 428 -37.61 -61.22 -38.09
CA PHE A 428 -37.72 -61.47 -36.65
C PHE A 428 -38.31 -60.31 -35.85
N VAL A 429 -39.17 -59.51 -36.47
CA VAL A 429 -39.96 -58.47 -35.83
C VAL A 429 -41.43 -58.86 -35.97
N ASP A 430 -42.17 -58.93 -34.87
CA ASP A 430 -43.62 -59.18 -34.88
C ASP A 430 -44.31 -57.84 -35.21
N GLN A 431 -44.55 -57.59 -36.50
CA GLN A 431 -45.05 -56.29 -36.91
C GLN A 431 -46.51 -56.07 -36.53
N ASN A 432 -47.32 -57.12 -36.39
CA ASN A 432 -48.74 -57.01 -36.08
C ASN A 432 -49.10 -57.33 -34.63
N CYS A 433 -48.10 -57.47 -33.76
CA CYS A 433 -48.27 -57.55 -32.32
C CYS A 433 -49.17 -58.71 -31.87
N ASN A 434 -49.29 -59.78 -32.67
CA ASN A 434 -50.15 -60.93 -32.38
C ASN A 434 -49.42 -62.05 -31.62
N GLY A 435 -48.10 -61.93 -31.45
CA GLY A 435 -47.25 -62.86 -30.71
C GLY A 435 -46.71 -64.03 -31.52
N ASP A 436 -46.93 -64.08 -32.83
CA ASP A 436 -46.38 -65.10 -33.75
C ASP A 436 -45.20 -64.50 -34.55
N ASP A 437 -43.97 -64.85 -34.16
CA ASP A 437 -42.74 -64.41 -34.85
C ASP A 437 -42.63 -65.07 -36.25
N ASP A 438 -42.37 -64.27 -37.27
CA ASP A 438 -42.58 -64.60 -38.68
C ASP A 438 -41.41 -65.42 -39.28
N THR A 439 -41.46 -66.76 -39.15
CA THR A 439 -40.40 -67.68 -39.65
C THR A 439 -40.40 -67.91 -41.17
#